data_AF-A0A920Q7S0-F1
#
_entry.id   AF-A0A920Q7S0-F1
#
_cell.length_a   1.000
_cell.length_b   1.000
_cell.length_c   1.000
_cell.angle_alpha   90.00
_cell.angle_beta   90.00
_cell.angle_gamma   90.00
#
_symmetry.space_group_name_H-M   'P 1'
#
loop_
_entity.id
_entity.type
_entity.pdbx_description
1 polymer ?
#
loop_
_entity_poly.entity_id
_entity_poly.type
_entity_poly.pdbx_seq_one_letter_code
_entity_poly.pdbx_strand_id
1 'polypeptide(L)' 'MGDDLLVTNITRIKKSINENSSNAVLLKPNPIGSLSETSAAFKMAKDAGWGAVMSHRSGETEDTTIADLAVAWE' A
#
# COMPACT_ATOMS: atom_id res chain seq x y z
N MET A 1 1.88 4.26 -10.49
CA MET A 1 2.24 3.59 -9.22
C MET A 1 2.95 4.58 -8.31
N GLY A 2 2.38 4.91 -7.15
CA GLY A 2 2.99 5.79 -6.17
C GLY A 2 3.62 5.04 -5.01
N ASP A 3 4.90 5.32 -4.72
CA ASP A 3 5.67 4.82 -3.57
C ASP A 3 5.92 5.98 -2.59
N ASP A 4 7.02 6.73 -2.73
CA ASP A 4 7.34 7.88 -1.86
C ASP A 4 6.32 9.03 -1.93
N LEU A 5 5.57 9.11 -3.03
CA LEU A 5 4.48 10.07 -3.15
C LEU A 5 3.36 9.77 -2.15
N LEU A 6 3.01 8.48 -2.02
CA LEU A 6 1.84 8.02 -1.28
C LEU A 6 2.20 7.51 0.12
N VAL A 7 3.40 6.95 0.30
CA VAL A 7 3.97 6.38 1.54
C VAL A 7 2.98 5.49 2.29
N THR A 8 2.16 4.74 1.56
CA THR A 8 1.05 3.93 2.12
C THR A 8 0.00 4.76 2.89
N ASN A 9 0.08 6.09 2.92
CA ASN A 9 -0.78 6.95 3.74
C ASN A 9 -2.17 7.17 3.10
N ILE A 10 -3.23 6.83 3.85
CA ILE A 10 -4.63 6.91 3.41
C ILE A 10 -5.02 8.31 2.91
N THR A 11 -4.62 9.37 3.62
CA THR A 11 -4.95 10.75 3.24
C THR A 11 -4.32 11.12 1.90
N ARG A 12 -3.08 10.69 1.66
CA ARG A 12 -2.38 10.93 0.39
C ARG A 12 -2.95 10.11 -0.76
N ILE A 13 -3.29 8.84 -0.50
CA ILE A 13 -3.95 7.96 -1.48
C ILE A 13 -5.29 8.56 -1.90
N LYS A 14 -6.14 8.94 -0.93
CA LYS A 14 -7.43 9.58 -1.21
C LYS A 14 -7.29 10.85 -2.04
N LYS A 15 -6.32 11.70 -1.70
CA LYS A 15 -6.01 12.90 -2.46
C LYS A 15 -5.61 12.55 -3.91
N SER A 16 -4.70 11.60 -4.07
CA SER A 16 -4.21 11.19 -5.40
C SER A 16 -5.30 10.54 -6.27
N ILE A 17 -6.24 9.82 -5.66
CA ILE A 17 -7.45 9.32 -6.32
C ILE A 17 -8.30 10.49 -6.83
N ASN A 18 -8.60 11.46 -5.97
CA ASN A 18 -9.42 12.62 -6.34
C ASN A 18 -8.77 13.48 -7.44
N GLU A 19 -7.44 13.60 -7.42
CA GLU A 19 -6.65 14.34 -8.41
C GLU A 19 -6.33 13.52 -9.67
N ASN A 20 -6.71 12.24 -9.69
CA ASN A 20 -6.37 11.29 -10.74
C ASN A 20 -4.86 11.27 -11.08
N SER A 21 -4.01 11.38 -10.05
CA SER A 21 -2.55 11.55 -10.20
C SER A 21 -1.77 10.24 -10.14
N SER A 22 -2.45 9.10 -9.90
CA SER A 22 -1.88 7.76 -10.05
C SER A 22 -2.99 6.75 -10.39
N ASN A 23 -2.59 5.49 -10.51
CA ASN A 23 -3.47 4.35 -10.79
C ASN A 23 -3.09 3.09 -10.00
N ALA A 24 -2.07 3.19 -9.15
CA ALA A 24 -1.62 2.11 -8.29
C ALA A 24 -0.81 2.66 -7.10
N VAL A 25 -0.77 1.91 -6.01
CA VAL A 25 0.02 2.23 -4.81
C VAL A 25 0.98 1.08 -4.48
N LEU A 26 2.20 1.44 -4.08
CA LEU A 26 3.15 0.51 -3.48
C LEU A 26 2.94 0.54 -1.96
N LEU A 27 2.49 -0.58 -1.40
CA LEU A 27 2.17 -0.72 0.02
C LEU A 27 3.37 -1.27 0.78
N LYS A 28 3.89 -0.48 1.71
CA LYS A 28 4.94 -0.86 2.64
C LYS A 28 4.33 -0.79 4.05
N PRO A 29 4.19 -1.92 4.77
CA PRO A 29 3.52 -1.93 6.07
C PRO A 29 4.28 -1.17 7.18
N ASN A 30 5.61 -1.09 7.06
CA ASN A 30 6.47 -0.48 8.07
C ASN A 30 6.24 1.05 8.27
N PRO A 31 6.16 1.90 7.21
CA PRO A 31 5.99 3.35 7.39
C PRO A 31 4.63 3.81 7.92
N ILE A 32 3.58 3.00 7.85
CA ILE A 32 2.23 3.41 8.31
C ILE A 32 2.04 3.16 9.81
N GLY A 33 2.73 2.16 10.36
CA GLY A 33 2.74 1.85 11.80
C GLY A 33 1.92 0.61 12.19
N SER A 34 0.97 0.14 11.36
CA SER A 34 0.19 -1.09 11.64
C SER A 34 -0.31 -1.85 10.40
N LEU A 35 -0.56 -3.15 10.59
CA LEU A 35 -1.18 -4.00 9.56
C LEU A 35 -2.62 -3.57 9.23
N SER A 36 -3.37 -3.10 10.22
CA SER A 36 -4.75 -2.63 10.04
C SER A 36 -4.82 -1.42 9.12
N GLU A 37 -3.93 -0.44 9.31
CA GLU A 37 -3.87 0.74 8.43
C GLU A 37 -3.38 0.37 7.03
N THR A 38 -2.44 -0.56 6.92
CA THR A 38 -1.99 -1.08 5.62
C THR A 38 -3.15 -1.76 4.88
N SER A 39 -3.95 -2.57 5.59
CA SER A 39 -5.15 -3.22 5.02
C SER A 39 -6.20 -2.19 4.57
N ALA A 40 -6.38 -1.11 5.34
CA ALA A 40 -7.29 -0.03 4.96
C ALA A 40 -6.80 0.72 3.70
N ALA A 41 -5.50 0.96 3.57
CA ALA A 41 -4.90 1.54 2.37
C ALA A 41 -5.06 0.62 1.14
N PHE A 42 -4.86 -0.69 1.32
CA PHE A 42 -5.12 -1.69 0.28
C PHE A 42 -6.57 -1.64 -0.21
N LYS A 43 -7.54 -1.71 0.70
CA LYS A 43 -8.97 -1.67 0.37
C LYS A 43 -9.34 -0.39 -0.37
N MET A 44 -8.87 0.77 0.11
CA MET A 44 -9.10 2.06 -0.55
C MET A 44 -8.59 2.07 -2.00
N ALA A 45 -7.40 1.52 -2.26
CA ALA A 45 -6.88 1.43 -3.61
C ALA A 45 -7.73 0.49 -4.49
N LYS A 46 -8.10 -0.68 -3.98
CA LYS A 46 -8.93 -1.65 -4.73
C LYS A 46 -10.33 -1.11 -5.03
N ASP A 47 -10.96 -0.45 -4.08
CA ASP A 47 -12.29 0.18 -4.25
C ASP A 47 -12.25 1.30 -5.31
N ALA A 48 -11.11 1.97 -5.46
CA ALA A 48 -10.87 2.96 -6.51
C ALA A 48 -10.46 2.34 -7.87
N GLY A 49 -10.43 1.02 -7.99
CA GLY A 49 -9.98 0.30 -9.19
C GLY A 49 -8.48 0.40 -9.45
N TRP A 50 -7.69 0.80 -8.44
CA TRP A 50 -6.23 0.91 -8.55
C TRP A 50 -5.54 -0.43 -8.29
N GLY A 51 -4.34 -0.57 -8.85
CA GLY A 51 -3.41 -1.63 -8.44
C GLY A 51 -2.91 -1.39 -7.01
N ALA A 52 -2.80 -2.45 -6.21
CA ALA A 52 -2.25 -2.39 -4.86
C ALA A 52 -1.16 -3.45 -4.76
N VAL A 53 0.10 -3.02 -4.66
CA VAL A 53 1.27 -3.91 -4.73
C VAL A 53 1.97 -3.92 -3.38
N MET A 54 2.00 -5.07 -2.71
CA MET A 54 2.76 -5.26 -1.48
C MET A 54 4.26 -5.24 -1.76
N SER A 55 5.04 -4.58 -0.91
CA SER A 55 6.45 -4.32 -1.15
C SER A 55 7.30 -4.38 0.11
N HIS A 56 8.51 -4.91 -0.08
CA HIS A 56 9.58 -4.93 0.91
C HIS A 56 10.25 -3.55 1.08
N ARG A 57 11.14 -3.44 2.06
CA ARG A 57 12.11 -2.33 2.18
C ARG A 57 13.47 -2.76 1.66
N SER A 58 14.36 -1.81 1.36
CA SER A 58 15.71 -2.14 0.89
C SER A 58 16.58 -2.85 1.95
N GLY A 59 16.27 -2.65 3.23
CA GLY A 59 16.81 -3.45 4.34
C GLY A 59 15.73 -4.37 4.87
N GLU A 60 15.70 -5.61 4.37
CA GLU A 60 14.79 -6.66 4.84
C GLU A 60 15.39 -7.52 5.94
N THR A 61 14.52 -8.33 6.54
CA THR A 61 14.89 -9.41 7.48
C THR A 61 14.51 -10.77 6.89
N GLU A 62 14.76 -11.85 7.61
CA GLU A 62 14.26 -13.19 7.29
C GLU A 62 12.73 -13.34 7.44
N ASP A 63 12.04 -12.30 7.94
CA ASP A 63 10.59 -12.27 8.02
C ASP A 63 9.95 -12.37 6.63
N THR A 64 8.95 -13.24 6.51
CA THR A 64 8.25 -13.53 5.25
C THR A 64 6.79 -13.04 5.25
N THR A 65 6.39 -12.26 6.25
CA THR A 65 5.00 -11.81 6.46
C THR A 65 4.42 -11.10 5.24
N ILE A 66 5.24 -10.37 4.47
CA ILE A 66 4.77 -9.67 3.27
C ILE A 66 4.26 -10.62 2.19
N ALA A 67 4.78 -11.85 2.11
CA ALA A 67 4.35 -12.84 1.14
C ALA A 67 2.96 -13.38 1.51
N ASP A 68 2.75 -13.72 2.78
CA ASP A 68 1.44 -14.13 3.29
C ASP A 68 0.40 -13.02 3.12
N LEU A 69 0.76 -11.77 3.44
CA LEU A 69 -0.15 -10.63 3.28
C LEU A 69 -0.49 -10.34 1.82
N ALA A 70 0.45 -10.52 0.89
CA ALA A 70 0.20 -10.34 -0.54
C ALA A 70 -0.86 -11.32 -1.06
N VAL A 71 -0.82 -12.58 -0.60
CA VAL A 71 -1.80 -13.60 -0.96
C VAL A 71 -3.13 -13.40 -0.21
N ALA A 72 -3.09 -13.07 1.07
CA ALA A 72 -4.29 -12.96 1.89
C ALA A 72 -5.19 -11.78 1.51
N TRP A 73 -4.64 -10.74 0.87
CA TRP A 73 -5.38 -9.54 0.48
C TRP A 73 -5.76 -9.49 -1.01
N GLU A 74 -5.21 -10.36 -1.87
CA GLU A 74 -5.66 -10.48 -3.27
C GLU A 74 -7.13 -10.91 -3.41
#